data_AF-X1A5U5-F1
#
_entry.id   AF-X1A5U5-F1
#
_cell.length_a   1.000
_cell.length_b   1.000
_cell.length_c   1.000
_cell.angle_alpha   90.00
_cell.angle_beta   90.00
_cell.angle_gamma   90.00
#
_symmetry.space_group_name_H-M   'P 1'
#
loop_
_entity.id
_entity.type
_entity.pdbx_description
1 polymer ?
#
loop_
_entity_poly.entity_id
_entity_poly.type
_entity_poly.pdbx_seq_one_letter_code
_entity_poly.pdbx_strand_id
1 'polypeptide(L)'
;MIKKSLLLKIYEAASMQRWNDQIRTIELTELDKQAHKMIVAYILGRCEEDINAGKVNWLEIIECGLFEFLKRIILTDLKPPLIYRIKEDKKQYKKLNCWVFERISPLAKQIGKSFNLRLKKYLLEEEETLEKRL
;
A
#
# COMPACT_ATOMS: atom_id res chain seq x y z
N MET A 1 16.23 -10.11 -10.29
CA MET A 1 16.88 -8.78 -10.29
C MET A 1 15.79 -7.72 -10.48
N ILE A 2 15.74 -6.70 -9.62
CA ILE A 2 14.75 -5.61 -9.72
C ILE A 2 15.12 -4.74 -10.93
N LYS A 3 14.17 -4.47 -11.83
CA LYS A 3 14.43 -3.63 -13.01
C LYS A 3 14.32 -2.15 -12.68
N LYS A 4 15.07 -1.33 -13.43
CA LYS A 4 15.08 0.15 -13.33
C LYS A 4 13.67 0.76 -13.35
N SER A 5 12.75 0.24 -14.18
CA SER A 5 11.37 0.73 -14.27
C SER A 5 10.61 0.66 -12.96
N LEU A 6 10.80 -0.41 -12.18
CA LEU A 6 10.16 -0.55 -10.87
C LEU A 6 10.80 0.38 -9.84
N LEU A 7 12.13 0.51 -9.85
CA LEU A 7 12.85 1.43 -8.96
C LEU A 7 12.43 2.88 -9.20
N LEU A 8 12.36 3.32 -10.45
CA LEU A 8 11.88 4.66 -10.79
C LEU A 8 10.45 4.87 -10.33
N LYS A 9 9.58 3.86 -10.47
CA LYS A 9 8.19 3.97 -10.01
C LYS A 9 8.09 4.13 -8.50
N ILE A 10 8.88 3.39 -7.73
CA ILE A 10 8.97 3.54 -6.28
C ILE A 10 9.52 4.93 -5.92
N TYR A 11 10.53 5.40 -6.66
CA TYR A 11 11.16 6.70 -6.43
C TYR A 11 10.20 7.89 -6.63
N GLU A 12 9.17 7.76 -7.47
CA GLU A 12 8.12 8.79 -7.60
C GLU A 12 7.52 9.17 -6.23
N ALA A 13 7.39 8.22 -5.30
CA ALA A 13 6.86 8.49 -3.96
C ALA A 13 7.70 9.49 -3.15
N ALA A 14 9.02 9.56 -3.40
CA ALA A 14 9.91 10.54 -2.77
C ALA A 14 9.71 11.96 -3.32
N SER A 15 9.02 12.12 -4.46
CA SER A 15 8.65 13.42 -5.03
C SER A 15 7.17 13.79 -4.78
N MET A 16 6.37 12.84 -4.31
CA MET A 16 4.95 13.05 -4.02
C MET A 16 4.79 13.74 -2.67
N GLN A 17 4.65 15.06 -2.69
CA GLN A 17 4.45 15.87 -1.49
C GLN A 17 3.09 15.59 -0.82
N ARG A 18 3.05 15.67 0.51
CA ARG A 18 1.87 15.51 1.36
C ARG A 18 1.48 16.81 2.02
N TRP A 19 0.18 16.96 2.29
CA TRP A 19 -0.39 18.18 2.87
C TRP A 19 -0.11 19.41 2.00
N ASN A 20 -0.28 19.26 0.68
CA ASN A 20 -0.13 20.34 -0.31
C ASN A 20 -1.23 21.40 -0.18
N ASP A 21 -2.30 21.07 0.52
CA ASP A 21 -3.42 21.96 0.81
C ASP A 21 -3.27 22.71 2.14
N GLN A 22 -2.17 22.53 2.87
CA GLN A 22 -1.93 23.16 4.17
C GLN A 22 -0.55 23.84 4.22
N ILE A 23 -0.41 24.88 5.06
CA ILE A 23 0.88 25.47 5.36
C ILE A 23 1.69 24.46 6.19
N ARG A 24 2.92 24.16 5.77
CA ARG A 24 3.79 23.18 6.43
C ARG A 24 5.19 23.75 6.67
N THR A 25 5.76 23.40 7.82
CA THR A 25 7.12 23.81 8.24
C THR A 25 8.21 22.85 7.77
N ILE A 26 7.81 21.63 7.37
CA ILE A 26 8.67 20.59 6.84
C ILE A 26 8.07 20.02 5.56
N GLU A 27 8.91 19.56 4.65
CA GLU A 27 8.47 18.80 3.49
C GLU A 27 8.22 17.34 3.92
N LEU A 28 7.03 16.84 3.61
CA LEU A 28 6.64 15.46 3.86
C LEU A 28 6.28 14.82 2.54
N THR A 29 6.79 13.63 2.28
CA THR A 29 6.53 12.88 1.06
C THR A 29 5.64 11.66 1.33
N GLU A 30 5.08 11.07 0.27
CA GLU A 30 4.36 9.80 0.40
C GLU A 30 5.32 8.69 0.85
N LEU A 31 6.60 8.74 0.47
CA LEU A 31 7.60 7.79 0.96
C LEU A 31 7.76 7.88 2.49
N ASP A 32 7.89 9.09 3.04
CA ASP A 32 8.04 9.29 4.49
C ASP A 32 6.84 8.73 5.27
N LYS A 33 5.64 9.02 4.76
CA LYS A 33 4.38 8.54 5.33
C LYS A 33 4.30 7.00 5.34
N GLN A 34 4.73 6.36 4.25
CA GLN A 34 4.68 4.90 4.12
C GLN A 34 5.76 4.22 4.96
N ALA A 35 6.95 4.82 5.06
CA ALA A 35 7.99 4.37 5.98
C ALA A 35 7.52 4.44 7.44
N HIS A 36 6.90 5.56 7.83
CA HIS A 36 6.36 5.70 9.18
C HIS A 36 5.25 4.67 9.48
N LYS A 37 4.32 4.44 8.54
CA LYS A 37 3.32 3.37 8.65
C LYS A 37 3.93 2.00 8.90
N MET A 38 5.00 1.64 8.19
CA MET A 38 5.66 0.35 8.40
C MET A 38 6.32 0.22 9.76
N ILE A 39 6.87 1.32 10.30
CA ILE A 39 7.41 1.33 11.67
C ILE A 39 6.27 1.10 12.68
N VAL A 40 5.13 1.77 12.50
CA VAL A 40 3.95 1.58 13.36
C VAL A 40 3.43 0.14 13.28
N ALA A 41 3.26 -0.41 12.07
CA ALA A 41 2.83 -1.80 11.87
C ALA A 41 3.81 -2.80 12.52
N TYR A 42 5.12 -2.51 12.47
CA TYR A 42 6.12 -3.31 13.18
C TYR A 42 5.93 -3.27 14.69
N ILE A 43 5.78 -2.09 15.28
CA ILE A 43 5.56 -1.94 16.72
C ILE A 43 4.28 -2.68 17.13
N LEU A 44 3.17 -2.47 16.41
CA LEU A 44 1.90 -3.12 16.70
C LEU A 44 1.99 -4.64 16.57
N GLY A 45 2.64 -5.15 15.52
CA GLY A 45 2.86 -6.59 15.35
C GLY A 45 3.65 -7.21 16.51
N ARG A 46 4.67 -6.50 17.02
CA ARG A 46 5.43 -6.98 18.20
C ARG A 46 4.58 -6.98 19.47
N CYS A 47 3.76 -5.96 19.68
CA CYS A 47 2.81 -5.92 20.79
C CYS A 47 1.79 -7.07 20.70
N GLU A 48 1.30 -7.39 19.51
CA GLU A 48 0.36 -8.50 19.29
C GLU A 48 0.97 -9.86 19.63
N GLU A 49 2.25 -10.09 19.28
CA GLU A 49 2.98 -11.29 19.68
C GLU A 49 3.07 -11.41 21.21
N ASP A 50 3.34 -10.30 21.90
CA ASP A 50 3.49 -10.27 23.36
C ASP A 50 2.16 -10.46 24.11
N ILE A 51 1.07 -9.84 23.63
CA ILE A 51 -0.25 -9.86 24.31
C ILE A 51 -0.97 -11.19 24.06
N ASN A 52 -1.00 -11.66 22.81
CA ASN A 52 -1.85 -12.77 22.40
C ASN A 52 -1.09 -14.10 22.28
N ALA A 53 0.22 -14.14 22.55
CA ALA A 53 1.10 -15.30 22.33
C ALA A 53 0.97 -15.91 20.93
N GLY A 54 0.45 -15.11 19.99
CA GLY A 54 0.14 -15.51 18.62
C GLY A 54 1.35 -15.29 17.73
N LYS A 55 1.47 -16.09 16.66
CA LYS A 55 2.47 -15.84 15.62
C LYS A 55 1.92 -14.83 14.64
N VAL A 56 2.57 -13.68 14.54
CA VAL A 56 2.26 -12.68 13.50
C VAL A 56 2.92 -13.09 12.19
N ASN A 57 2.17 -13.04 11.09
CA ASN A 57 2.73 -13.27 9.77
C ASN A 57 3.44 -12.01 9.25
N TRP A 58 4.69 -11.82 9.64
CA TRP A 58 5.53 -10.69 9.23
C TRP A 58 5.64 -10.51 7.71
N LEU A 59 5.64 -11.61 6.95
CA LEU A 59 5.69 -11.54 5.49
C LEU A 59 4.40 -10.93 4.92
N GLU A 60 3.25 -11.27 5.49
CA GLU A 60 1.98 -10.67 5.10
C GLU A 60 1.88 -9.19 5.46
N ILE A 61 2.38 -8.77 6.64
CA ILE A 61 2.46 -7.34 7.00
C ILE A 61 3.29 -6.56 5.97
N ILE A 62 4.50 -7.07 5.66
CA ILE A 62 5.39 -6.43 4.68
C ILE A 62 4.71 -6.36 3.31
N GLU A 63 4.07 -7.44 2.86
CA GLU A 63 3.37 -7.47 1.59
C GLU A 63 2.17 -6.51 1.55
N CYS A 64 1.37 -6.45 2.61
CA CYS A 64 0.25 -5.53 2.72
C CYS A 64 0.73 -4.07 2.64
N GLY A 65 1.80 -3.73 3.36
CA GLY A 65 2.41 -2.40 3.28
C GLY A 65 2.92 -2.07 1.87
N LEU A 66 3.62 -2.99 1.23
CA LEU A 66 4.11 -2.81 -0.15
C LEU A 66 2.95 -2.66 -1.15
N PHE A 67 1.89 -3.45 -1.02
CA PHE A 67 0.74 -3.38 -1.92
C PHE A 67 -0.08 -2.10 -1.72
N GLU A 68 -0.28 -1.66 -0.47
CA GLU A 68 -0.91 -0.36 -0.19
C GLU A 68 -0.07 0.77 -0.78
N PHE A 69 1.25 0.72 -0.59
CA PHE A 69 2.18 1.71 -1.12
C PHE A 69 2.14 1.79 -2.65
N LEU A 70 2.25 0.66 -3.35
CA LEU A 70 2.18 0.62 -4.81
C LEU A 70 0.83 1.15 -5.33
N LYS A 71 -0.28 0.84 -4.64
CA LYS A 71 -1.59 1.42 -4.94
C LYS A 71 -1.60 2.94 -4.77
N ARG A 72 -0.96 3.47 -3.73
CA ARG A 72 -0.88 4.93 -3.47
C ARG A 72 -0.05 5.66 -4.53
N ILE A 73 1.04 5.08 -4.99
CA ILE A 73 1.82 5.65 -6.10
C ILE A 73 0.94 5.79 -7.36
N ILE A 74 0.13 4.76 -7.67
CA ILE A 74 -0.76 4.79 -8.85
C ILE A 74 -1.94 5.74 -8.69
N LEU A 75 -2.57 5.78 -7.52
CA LEU A 75 -3.72 6.64 -7.26
C LEU A 75 -3.33 8.10 -7.02
N THR A 76 -2.04 8.39 -6.86
CA THR A 76 -1.50 9.73 -6.59
C THR A 76 -2.06 10.34 -5.28
N ASP A 77 -2.06 11.67 -5.15
CA ASP A 77 -2.55 12.39 -3.97
C ASP A 77 -4.09 12.44 -3.89
N LEU A 78 -4.72 11.25 -3.92
CA LEU A 78 -6.16 11.13 -3.75
C LEU A 78 -6.51 11.27 -2.26
N LYS A 79 -7.26 12.33 -1.93
CA LYS A 79 -7.67 12.62 -0.54
C LYS A 79 -8.51 11.47 0.04
N PRO A 80 -8.31 11.10 1.32
CA PRO A 80 -9.06 10.02 1.97
C PRO A 80 -10.59 10.13 1.84
N PRO A 81 -11.25 11.31 2.00
CA PRO A 81 -12.70 11.43 1.87
C PRO A 81 -13.25 10.95 0.53
N LEU A 82 -12.51 11.18 -0.57
CA LEU A 82 -12.93 10.72 -1.88
C LEU A 82 -12.81 9.20 -2.02
N ILE A 83 -11.76 8.59 -1.45
CA ILE A 83 -11.63 7.13 -1.40
C ILE A 83 -12.77 6.51 -0.60
N TYR A 84 -13.16 7.10 0.53
CA TYR A 84 -14.27 6.60 1.34
C TYR A 84 -15.59 6.66 0.57
N ARG A 85 -15.88 7.77 -0.11
CA ARG A 85 -17.05 7.87 -1.00
C ARG A 85 -17.04 6.83 -2.12
N ILE A 86 -15.89 6.57 -2.75
CA ILE A 86 -15.79 5.53 -3.79
C ILE A 86 -16.02 4.13 -3.20
N LYS A 87 -15.58 3.89 -1.95
CA LYS A 87 -15.79 2.61 -1.26
C LYS A 87 -17.26 2.33 -0.94
N GLU A 88 -18.10 3.36 -0.81
CA GLU A 88 -19.56 3.19 -0.59
C GLU A 88 -20.21 2.46 -1.78
N ASP A 89 -19.73 2.68 -3.01
CA ASP A 89 -20.11 1.91 -4.18
C ASP A 89 -19.08 0.80 -4.47
N LYS A 90 -19.37 -0.42 -3.98
CA LYS A 90 -18.51 -1.60 -4.18
C LYS A 90 -18.18 -1.85 -5.66
N LYS A 91 -19.09 -1.57 -6.59
CA LYS A 91 -18.87 -1.79 -8.03
C LYS A 91 -17.85 -0.78 -8.56
N GLN A 92 -17.95 0.49 -8.15
CA GLN A 92 -16.95 1.51 -8.50
C GLN A 92 -15.61 1.24 -7.84
N TYR A 93 -15.59 0.84 -6.56
CA TYR A 93 -14.34 0.52 -5.88
C TYR A 93 -13.62 -0.66 -6.54
N LYS A 94 -14.35 -1.70 -6.94
CA LYS A 94 -13.78 -2.83 -7.69
C LYS A 94 -13.21 -2.39 -9.04
N LYS A 95 -13.91 -1.53 -9.79
CA LYS A 95 -13.39 -0.96 -11.05
C LYS A 95 -12.08 -0.18 -10.83
N LEU A 96 -12.02 0.64 -9.77
CA LEU A 96 -10.82 1.37 -9.41
C LEU A 96 -9.66 0.41 -9.11
N ASN A 97 -9.90 -0.64 -8.31
CA ASN A 97 -8.87 -1.61 -7.98
C ASN A 97 -8.41 -2.44 -9.19
N CYS A 98 -9.31 -2.79 -10.12
CA CYS A 98 -8.93 -3.41 -11.39
C CYS A 98 -8.04 -2.48 -12.21
N TRP A 99 -8.41 -1.21 -12.34
CA TRP A 99 -7.60 -0.22 -13.05
C TRP A 99 -6.22 -0.02 -12.41
N VAL A 100 -6.15 0.03 -11.08
CA VAL A 100 -4.87 0.07 -10.35
C VAL A 100 -4.04 -1.16 -10.65
N PHE A 101 -4.64 -2.35 -10.60
CA PHE A 101 -3.94 -3.60 -10.87
C PHE A 101 -3.37 -3.64 -12.30
N GLU A 102 -4.13 -3.20 -13.31
CA GLU A 102 -3.66 -3.11 -14.70
C GLU A 102 -2.42 -2.23 -14.84
N ARG A 103 -2.32 -1.13 -14.07
CA ARG A 103 -1.17 -0.23 -14.07
C ARG A 103 0.05 -0.81 -13.34
N ILE A 104 -0.15 -1.52 -12.23
CA ILE A 104 0.97 -2.08 -11.42
C ILE A 104 1.46 -3.41 -11.98
N SER A 105 0.58 -4.25 -12.52
CA SER A 105 0.86 -5.63 -12.95
C SER A 105 2.09 -5.75 -13.86
N PRO A 106 2.32 -4.88 -14.87
CA PRO A 106 3.54 -4.93 -15.69
C PRO A 106 4.83 -4.74 -14.90
N LEU A 107 4.81 -3.98 -13.80
CA LEU A 107 5.93 -3.78 -12.89
C LEU A 107 6.06 -4.94 -11.90
N ALA A 108 4.94 -5.37 -11.29
CA ALA A 108 4.90 -6.48 -10.34
C ALA A 108 5.36 -7.82 -10.97
N LYS A 109 5.03 -8.06 -12.25
CA LYS A 109 5.52 -9.24 -12.99
C LYS A 109 7.04 -9.31 -13.09
N GLN A 110 7.73 -8.18 -12.98
CA GLN A 110 9.20 -8.11 -13.04
C GLN A 110 9.84 -8.65 -11.76
N ILE A 111 9.12 -8.62 -10.63
CA ILE A 111 9.51 -9.26 -9.38
C ILE A 111 9.22 -10.76 -9.45
N GLY A 112 8.01 -11.13 -9.90
CA GLY A 112 7.64 -12.52 -10.10
C GLY A 112 6.14 -12.71 -10.33
N LYS A 113 5.78 -13.83 -10.96
CA LYS A 113 4.37 -14.19 -11.21
C LYS A 113 3.59 -14.38 -9.90
N SER A 114 4.21 -15.02 -8.90
CA SER A 114 3.61 -15.25 -7.58
C SER A 114 3.32 -13.93 -6.83
N PHE A 115 4.26 -12.99 -6.83
CA PHE A 115 4.08 -11.66 -6.25
C PHE A 115 2.91 -10.91 -6.92
N ASN A 116 2.83 -10.95 -8.25
CA ASN A 116 1.72 -10.32 -8.97
C ASN A 116 0.36 -10.96 -8.66
N LEU A 117 0.31 -12.27 -8.43
CA LEU A 117 -0.92 -12.95 -8.02
C LEU A 117 -1.37 -12.51 -6.62
N ARG A 118 -0.44 -12.40 -5.67
CA ARG A 118 -0.75 -11.91 -4.31
C ARG A 118 -1.20 -10.44 -4.32
N LEU A 119 -0.56 -9.60 -5.13
CA LEU A 119 -1.02 -8.21 -5.37
C LEU A 119 -2.45 -8.18 -5.93
N LYS A 120 -2.76 -9.05 -6.91
CA LYS A 120 -4.12 -9.15 -7.47
C LYS A 120 -5.12 -9.54 -6.38
N LYS A 121 -4.78 -10.56 -5.56
CA LYS A 121 -5.59 -11.01 -4.42
C LYS A 121 -5.86 -9.84 -3.47
N TYR A 122 -4.80 -9.15 -3.04
CA TYR A 122 -4.89 -8.00 -2.14
C TYR A 122 -5.81 -6.87 -2.67
N LEU A 123 -5.77 -6.58 -3.97
CA LEU A 123 -6.58 -5.50 -4.55
C LEU A 123 -8.04 -5.87 -4.81
N LEU A 124 -8.33 -7.14 -5.11
CA LEU A 124 -9.64 -7.55 -5.62
C LEU A 124 -10.47 -8.36 -4.62
N GLU A 125 -9.86 -8.92 -3.58
CA GLU A 125 -10.53 -9.75 -2.58
C GLU A 125 -10.69 -8.98 -1.26
N GLU A 126 -11.92 -8.96 -0.75
CA GLU A 126 -12.26 -8.43 0.58
C GLU A 126 -11.97 -9.52 1.63
N GLU A 127 -10.70 -9.74 1.94
CA GLU A 127 -10.25 -10.64 3.00
C GLU A 127 -9.66 -9.78 4.13
N GLU A 128 -10.19 -9.90 5.33
CA GLU A 128 -9.74 -9.17 6.51
C GLU A 128 -8.91 -10.12 7.39
N THR A 129 -7.61 -9.82 7.49
CA THR A 129 -6.64 -10.55 8.34
C THR A 129 -6.12 -9.61 9.42
N LEU A 130 -5.54 -10.17 10.49
CA LEU A 130 -4.90 -9.38 11.54
C LEU A 130 -3.83 -8.48 10.92
N GLU A 131 -3.00 -9.04 10.04
CA GLU A 131 -1.88 -8.39 9.38
C GLU A 131 -2.31 -7.24 8.45
N LYS A 132 -3.52 -7.29 7.89
CA LYS A 132 -4.08 -6.17 7.12
C LYS A 132 -4.63 -5.04 7.99
N ARG A 133 -4.89 -5.31 9.27
CA ARG A 133 -5.40 -4.33 10.24
C ARG A 133 -4.29 -3.62 10.99
N LEU A 134 -3.11 -4.26 11.09
CA LEU A 134 -1.86 -3.71 11.63
C LEU A 134 -1.23 -2.72 10.64
#